data_AF-A0A3G3GYI2-F1
#
_entry.id   AF-A0A3G3GYI2-F1
#
_cell.length_a   1.000
_cell.length_b   1.000
_cell.length_c   1.000
_cell.angle_alpha   90.00
_cell.angle_beta   90.00
_cell.angle_gamma   90.00
#
_symmetry.space_group_name_H-M   'P 1'
#
loop_
_entity.id
_entity.type
_entity.pdbx_description
1 polymer ?
#
loop_
_entity_poly.entity_id
_entity_poly.type
_entity_poly.pdbx_seq_one_letter_code
_entity_poly.pdbx_strand_id
1 'polypeptide(L)'
;MVLFFIVSCTTSLANSILITMDDKQTNHLKAYGVAYWELKADREVNWLLNYRGGSFMMNYSTVLERECRLRGVSYEVISDANAKSILAQIAHPDVNMDAVKLHKAARIVVYSPIKVSTSSFEDTDAVLLVLKYAEIPFEIVYDEEILKGDLAKYDWLHLHHEDFTGQFGRNRRRMTVADVQAQENIAKKYGYKKVSQLKLDVARSIKGFCAGGGYLFAMCSGAESLDVALAAEGVDIVPSIFDGDGVDPKAQSKLDFGKTIAFENFVLELNNDDDYRGGGMSFSSINSSSGQGWGDETTNYFSLFDFSAKWDVIPSMLVQNHENLIREFFGQTTAFNKKTVKSSALVMGQSKSSDRYIYGELGRGQWTFYGGHDPEGQRGFHRMPTDLNLHPHSPGYRLILNNVLFPSAKKKKRKT
;
A
#
# COMPACT_ATOMS: atom_id res chain seq x y z
N MET A 1 36.79 -63.78 -3.89
CA MET A 1 36.80 -62.60 -3.01
C MET A 1 35.79 -61.61 -3.56
N VAL A 2 34.59 -61.54 -2.98
CA VAL A 2 33.52 -60.64 -3.44
C VAL A 2 33.69 -59.32 -2.70
N LEU A 3 34.01 -58.25 -3.43
CA LEU A 3 34.23 -56.91 -2.89
C LEU A 3 32.87 -56.22 -2.73
N PHE A 4 32.41 -56.06 -1.49
CA PHE A 4 31.19 -55.33 -1.17
C PHE A 4 31.48 -53.82 -1.23
N PHE A 5 30.96 -53.15 -2.26
CA PHE A 5 31.05 -51.69 -2.40
C PHE A 5 29.99 -51.05 -1.50
N ILE A 6 30.40 -50.57 -0.32
CA ILE A 6 29.53 -49.78 0.56
C ILE A 6 29.41 -48.38 -0.05
N VAL A 7 28.27 -48.13 -0.71
CA VAL A 7 27.88 -46.78 -1.14
C VAL A 7 27.46 -46.01 0.09
N SER A 8 28.37 -45.21 0.63
CA SER A 8 28.08 -44.25 1.69
C SER A 8 27.17 -43.15 1.12
N CYS A 9 25.86 -43.26 1.35
CA CYS A 9 24.92 -42.17 1.11
C CYS A 9 25.24 -41.03 2.10
N THR A 10 25.97 -40.02 1.65
CA THR A 10 26.06 -38.76 2.38
C THR A 10 24.70 -38.07 2.29
N THR A 11 23.90 -38.19 3.35
CA THR A 11 22.70 -37.36 3.51
C THR A 11 23.18 -35.91 3.65
N SER A 12 23.10 -35.13 2.57
CA SER A 12 23.19 -33.68 2.66
C SER A 12 22.02 -33.23 3.53
N LEU A 13 22.31 -32.82 4.77
CA LEU A 13 21.34 -32.15 5.62
C LEU A 13 21.12 -30.77 5.00
N ALA A 14 19.91 -30.52 4.51
CA ALA A 14 19.56 -29.16 4.15
C ALA A 14 19.36 -28.37 5.46
N ASN A 15 19.69 -27.09 5.40
CA ASN A 15 19.38 -26.15 6.46
C ASN A 15 18.40 -25.11 5.88
N SER A 16 17.70 -24.42 6.76
CA SER A 16 16.89 -23.27 6.39
C SER A 16 17.41 -22.02 7.09
N ILE A 17 17.16 -20.87 6.47
CA ILE A 17 17.26 -19.56 7.10
C ILE A 17 15.86 -19.15 7.55
N LEU A 18 15.71 -18.89 8.85
CA LEU A 18 14.52 -18.29 9.43
C LEU A 18 14.82 -16.82 9.74
N ILE A 19 14.21 -15.90 9.00
CA ILE A 19 14.20 -14.48 9.31
C ILE A 19 13.03 -14.24 10.25
N THR A 20 13.34 -13.99 11.52
CA THR A 20 12.33 -13.76 12.55
C THR A 20 11.76 -12.35 12.41
N MET A 21 10.45 -12.19 12.60
CA MET A 21 9.76 -10.91 12.42
C MET A 21 9.09 -10.41 13.71
N ASP A 22 9.48 -10.99 14.84
CA ASP A 22 9.20 -10.53 16.20
C ASP A 22 10.22 -9.45 16.63
N ASP A 23 10.19 -9.06 17.91
CA ASP A 23 11.01 -7.97 18.47
C ASP A 23 12.52 -8.24 18.46
N LYS A 24 12.95 -9.46 18.12
CA LYS A 24 14.38 -9.80 18.01
C LYS A 24 14.98 -9.42 16.67
N GLN A 25 14.16 -9.08 15.68
CA GLN A 25 14.64 -8.64 14.37
C GLN A 25 15.40 -7.31 14.52
N THR A 26 16.55 -7.18 13.86
CA THR A 26 17.35 -5.94 13.85
C THR A 26 16.92 -4.96 12.77
N ASN A 27 16.22 -5.41 11.73
CA ASN A 27 15.61 -4.53 10.75
C ASN A 27 14.41 -5.20 10.05
N HIS A 28 13.19 -4.88 10.48
CA HIS A 28 11.99 -5.48 9.89
C HIS A 28 11.78 -5.03 8.45
N LEU A 29 12.01 -3.76 8.14
CA LEU A 29 11.72 -3.24 6.80
C LEU A 29 12.64 -3.85 5.73
N LYS A 30 13.95 -3.98 6.03
CA LYS A 30 14.90 -4.65 5.13
C LYS A 30 14.68 -6.15 5.01
N ALA A 31 14.04 -6.80 5.98
CA ALA A 31 13.68 -8.22 5.89
C ALA A 31 12.70 -8.51 4.74
N TYR A 32 11.73 -7.61 4.48
CA TYR A 32 10.88 -7.72 3.28
C TYR A 32 11.68 -7.57 1.99
N GLY A 33 12.71 -6.72 2.00
CA GLY A 33 13.68 -6.59 0.91
C GLY A 33 14.41 -7.90 0.60
N VAL A 34 14.89 -8.61 1.63
CA VAL A 34 15.51 -9.93 1.48
C VAL A 34 14.53 -10.94 0.89
N ALA A 35 13.30 -10.99 1.41
CA ALA A 35 12.26 -11.87 0.90
C ALA A 35 11.95 -11.58 -0.58
N TYR A 36 11.81 -10.31 -0.96
CA TYR A 36 11.61 -9.91 -2.35
C TYR A 36 12.81 -10.26 -3.24
N TRP A 37 14.04 -10.10 -2.73
CA TRP A 37 15.27 -10.43 -3.44
C TRP A 37 15.37 -11.92 -3.79
N GLU A 38 14.98 -12.81 -2.87
CA GLU A 38 14.84 -14.25 -3.13
C GLU A 38 13.78 -14.53 -4.22
N LEU A 39 12.61 -13.90 -4.11
CA LEU A 39 11.52 -14.06 -5.08
C LEU A 39 11.88 -13.54 -6.47
N LYS A 40 12.68 -12.48 -6.56
CA LYS A 40 13.18 -11.93 -7.83
C LYS A 40 14.15 -12.90 -8.51
N ALA A 41 14.83 -13.72 -7.73
CA ALA A 41 15.72 -14.76 -8.19
C ALA A 41 15.03 -16.13 -8.35
N ASP A 42 13.70 -16.14 -8.43
CA ASP A 42 12.84 -17.31 -8.64
C ASP A 42 13.01 -18.39 -7.54
N ARG A 43 13.33 -17.96 -6.31
CA ARG A 43 13.44 -18.84 -5.13
C ARG A 43 12.20 -18.71 -4.24
N GLU A 44 11.77 -19.83 -3.67
CA GLU A 44 10.57 -19.88 -2.82
C GLU A 44 10.83 -19.25 -1.45
N VAL A 45 9.84 -18.49 -0.96
CA VAL A 45 9.79 -17.99 0.41
C VAL A 45 8.55 -18.54 1.09
N ASN A 46 8.69 -19.18 2.26
CA ASN A 46 7.55 -19.49 3.11
C ASN A 46 7.32 -18.33 4.07
N TRP A 47 6.20 -17.62 3.90
CA TRP A 47 5.74 -16.64 4.86
C TRP A 47 4.91 -17.33 5.94
N LEU A 48 5.43 -17.31 7.17
CA LEU A 48 4.86 -18.00 8.33
C LEU A 48 3.94 -17.05 9.09
N LEU A 49 2.67 -17.00 8.68
CA LEU A 49 1.68 -16.06 9.21
C LEU A 49 1.42 -16.32 10.70
N ASN A 50 1.39 -15.24 11.48
CA ASN A 50 1.22 -15.22 12.93
C ASN A 50 2.29 -15.99 13.72
N TYR A 51 3.28 -16.59 13.05
CA TYR A 51 4.42 -17.21 13.69
C TYR A 51 5.55 -16.19 13.85
N ARG A 52 5.84 -15.81 15.09
CA ARG A 52 6.88 -14.84 15.45
C ARG A 52 6.81 -13.58 14.58
N GLY A 53 5.66 -12.91 14.61
CA GLY A 53 5.39 -11.66 13.88
C GLY A 53 5.34 -11.78 12.36
N GLY A 54 5.12 -12.98 11.80
CA GLY A 54 5.05 -13.18 10.35
C GLY A 54 6.40 -13.51 9.73
N SER A 55 7.14 -14.45 10.31
CA SER A 55 8.53 -14.78 9.92
C SER A 55 8.65 -15.32 8.49
N PHE A 56 9.83 -15.16 7.88
CA PHE A 56 10.14 -15.75 6.58
C PHE A 56 11.08 -16.93 6.72
N MET A 57 10.76 -18.05 6.08
CA MET A 57 11.62 -19.23 6.04
C MET A 57 11.97 -19.61 4.61
N MET A 58 13.27 -19.72 4.36
CA MET A 58 13.86 -19.97 3.03
C MET A 58 14.95 -21.03 3.13
N ASN A 59 15.27 -21.67 2.01
CA ASN A 59 16.37 -22.63 1.96
C ASN A 59 17.69 -21.91 2.26
N TYR A 60 18.53 -22.53 3.08
CA TYR A 60 19.84 -21.98 3.39
C TYR A 60 20.71 -21.90 2.13
N SER A 61 21.37 -20.77 1.95
CA SER A 61 22.53 -20.63 1.07
C SER A 61 23.50 -19.62 1.68
N THR A 62 24.79 -19.78 1.39
CA THR A 62 25.81 -18.81 1.83
C THR A 62 25.58 -17.41 1.24
N VAL A 63 24.93 -17.35 0.06
CA VAL A 63 24.57 -16.09 -0.59
C VAL A 63 23.44 -15.39 0.17
N LEU A 64 22.37 -16.09 0.53
CA LEU A 64 21.28 -15.54 1.34
C LEU A 64 21.78 -15.14 2.73
N GLU A 65 22.61 -15.96 3.35
CA GLU A 65 23.22 -15.65 4.65
C GLU A 65 24.02 -14.33 4.60
N ARG A 66 24.84 -14.16 3.56
CA ARG A 66 25.59 -12.94 3.33
C ARG A 66 24.66 -11.75 3.08
N GLU A 67 23.60 -11.94 2.32
CA GLU A 67 22.63 -10.87 2.03
C GLU A 67 21.94 -10.36 3.29
N CYS A 68 21.50 -11.27 4.18
CA CYS A 68 20.94 -10.89 5.48
C CYS A 68 21.95 -10.04 6.29
N ARG A 69 23.21 -10.46 6.36
CA ARG A 69 24.27 -9.71 7.08
C ARG A 69 24.51 -8.34 6.48
N LEU A 70 24.62 -8.23 5.16
CA LEU A 70 24.86 -6.97 4.45
C LEU A 70 23.73 -5.96 4.68
N ARG A 71 22.48 -6.45 4.76
CA ARG A 71 21.30 -5.62 5.01
C ARG A 71 21.01 -5.39 6.49
N GLY A 72 21.79 -5.97 7.41
CA GLY A 72 21.56 -5.84 8.85
C GLY A 72 20.28 -6.52 9.32
N VAL A 73 19.87 -7.60 8.64
CA VAL A 73 18.70 -8.42 8.98
C VAL A 73 19.13 -9.60 9.82
N SER A 74 18.54 -9.76 11.00
CA SER A 74 18.77 -10.90 11.89
C SER A 74 18.10 -12.15 11.35
N TYR A 75 18.78 -13.28 11.51
CA TYR A 75 18.31 -14.57 11.03
C TYR A 75 18.84 -15.71 11.90
N GLU A 76 18.17 -16.85 11.83
CA GLU A 76 18.58 -18.11 12.46
C GLU A 76 18.86 -19.15 11.37
N VAL A 77 19.99 -19.86 11.45
CA VAL A 77 20.22 -21.06 10.63
C VAL A 77 19.67 -22.25 11.41
N ILE A 78 18.66 -22.90 10.85
CA ILE A 78 17.97 -24.02 11.49
C ILE A 78 18.13 -25.30 10.69
N SER A 79 18.19 -26.44 11.38
CA SER A 79 18.21 -27.75 10.73
C SER A 79 16.89 -28.07 10.04
N ASP A 80 16.92 -28.97 9.07
CA ASP A 80 15.71 -29.53 8.44
C ASP A 80 14.70 -30.07 9.47
N ALA A 81 15.19 -30.69 10.55
CA ALA A 81 14.33 -31.23 11.59
C ALA A 81 13.57 -30.10 12.32
N ASN A 82 14.25 -29.00 12.63
CA ASN A 82 13.63 -27.83 13.26
C ASN A 82 12.66 -27.14 12.30
N ALA A 83 13.03 -26.96 11.03
CA ALA A 83 12.13 -26.38 10.02
C ALA A 83 10.84 -27.20 9.87
N LYS A 84 10.94 -28.53 9.80
CA LYS A 84 9.77 -29.44 9.74
C LYS A 84 8.92 -29.35 11.02
N SER A 85 9.56 -29.27 12.18
CA SER A 85 8.86 -29.12 13.46
C SER A 85 8.04 -27.81 13.50
N ILE A 86 8.64 -26.69 13.09
CA ILE A 86 7.95 -25.39 12.99
C ILE A 86 6.76 -25.47 12.03
N LEU A 87 6.96 -26.04 10.83
CA LEU A 87 5.87 -26.21 9.87
C LEU A 87 4.74 -27.10 10.39
N ALA A 88 5.07 -28.17 11.12
CA ALA A 88 4.07 -29.04 11.74
C ALA A 88 3.28 -28.31 12.84
N GLN A 89 3.95 -27.49 13.66
CA GLN A 89 3.30 -26.64 14.65
C GLN A 89 2.32 -25.66 13.98
N ILE A 90 2.77 -24.95 12.96
CA ILE A 90 1.96 -23.96 12.22
C ILE A 90 0.76 -24.63 11.54
N ALA A 91 0.94 -25.85 11.03
CA ALA A 91 -0.13 -26.61 10.39
C ALA A 91 -1.20 -27.11 11.37
N HIS A 92 -0.94 -27.12 12.69
CA HIS A 92 -1.89 -27.61 13.68
C HIS A 92 -3.23 -26.85 13.59
N PRO A 93 -4.38 -27.53 13.58
CA PRO A 93 -5.69 -26.90 13.38
C PRO A 93 -6.04 -25.90 14.50
N ASP A 94 -5.59 -26.16 15.73
CA ASP A 94 -5.95 -25.37 16.91
C ASP A 94 -5.11 -24.10 17.12
N VAL A 95 -4.14 -23.82 16.24
CA VAL A 95 -3.34 -22.58 16.33
C VAL A 95 -3.71 -21.61 15.21
N ASN A 96 -3.81 -20.31 15.52
CA ASN A 96 -4.07 -19.30 14.50
C ASN A 96 -2.78 -18.95 13.71
N MET A 97 -2.23 -19.92 12.98
CA MET A 97 -1.03 -19.76 12.14
C MET A 97 -1.21 -20.51 10.81
N ASP A 98 -0.53 -20.08 9.75
CA ASP A 98 -0.43 -20.82 8.48
C ASP A 98 0.89 -20.50 7.78
N ALA A 99 1.33 -21.38 6.88
CA ALA A 99 2.46 -21.15 6.01
C ALA A 99 1.98 -20.90 4.58
N VAL A 100 2.26 -19.69 4.08
CA VAL A 100 1.96 -19.27 2.71
C VAL A 100 3.23 -19.31 1.89
N LYS A 101 3.19 -20.04 0.77
CA LYS A 101 4.29 -20.08 -0.19
C LYS A 101 4.20 -18.90 -1.16
N LEU A 102 5.30 -18.17 -1.27
CA LEU A 102 5.52 -17.11 -2.24
C LEU A 102 6.50 -17.63 -3.31
N HIS A 103 6.20 -17.38 -4.60
CA HIS A 103 6.98 -17.96 -5.70
C HIS A 103 7.58 -16.95 -6.67
N LYS A 104 6.91 -15.83 -6.92
CA LYS A 104 7.34 -14.87 -7.94
C LYS A 104 7.20 -13.45 -7.43
N ALA A 105 8.27 -12.67 -7.57
CA ALA A 105 8.24 -11.25 -7.24
C ALA A 105 7.22 -10.49 -8.11
N ALA A 106 6.37 -9.70 -7.46
CA ALA A 106 5.44 -8.80 -8.12
C ALA A 106 6.18 -7.69 -8.88
N ARG A 107 5.71 -7.34 -10.07
CA ARG A 107 6.15 -6.13 -10.78
C ARG A 107 5.42 -4.93 -10.21
N ILE A 108 6.17 -4.03 -9.60
CA ILE A 108 5.67 -2.92 -8.79
C ILE A 108 5.74 -1.64 -9.60
N VAL A 109 4.65 -0.88 -9.62
CA VAL A 109 4.61 0.44 -10.23
C VAL A 109 4.03 1.46 -9.27
N VAL A 110 4.60 2.66 -9.26
CA VAL A 110 4.14 3.80 -8.46
C VAL A 110 3.67 4.90 -9.39
N TYR A 111 2.44 5.37 -9.18
CA TYR A 111 1.90 6.50 -9.91
C TYR A 111 2.34 7.80 -9.23
N SER A 112 3.12 8.61 -9.95
CA SER A 112 3.77 9.81 -9.41
C SER A 112 4.00 10.87 -10.50
N PRO A 113 3.87 12.18 -10.20
CA PRO A 113 3.98 13.25 -11.19
C PRO A 113 5.43 13.69 -11.40
N ILE A 114 6.42 12.99 -10.82
CA ILE A 114 7.83 13.41 -10.84
C ILE A 114 8.41 13.62 -12.24
N LYS A 115 7.89 12.92 -13.24
CA LYS A 115 8.35 13.10 -14.64
C LYS A 115 7.93 14.46 -15.24
N VAL A 116 6.93 15.11 -14.63
CA VAL A 116 6.26 16.29 -15.19
C VAL A 116 6.21 17.47 -14.23
N SER A 117 6.61 17.28 -12.98
CA SER A 117 6.64 18.30 -11.93
C SER A 117 8.04 18.41 -11.32
N THR A 118 8.45 19.65 -11.04
CA THR A 118 9.68 19.94 -10.29
C THR A 118 9.48 19.96 -8.78
N SER A 119 8.24 19.92 -8.31
CA SER A 119 7.90 19.84 -6.89
C SER A 119 8.36 18.50 -6.28
N SER A 120 8.94 18.56 -5.07
CA SER A 120 9.55 17.39 -4.40
C SER A 120 8.51 16.46 -3.77
N PHE A 121 7.80 15.72 -4.60
CA PHE A 121 6.80 14.74 -4.14
C PHE A 121 7.44 13.49 -3.53
N GLU A 122 8.60 13.06 -4.03
CA GLU A 122 9.29 11.83 -3.59
C GLU A 122 9.68 11.85 -2.11
N ASP A 123 10.13 13.00 -1.63
CA ASP A 123 10.61 13.22 -0.27
C ASP A 123 9.53 13.03 0.80
N THR A 124 8.29 12.89 0.35
CA THR A 124 7.11 12.74 1.20
C THR A 124 6.29 11.48 0.83
N ASP A 125 6.77 10.65 -0.09
CA ASP A 125 6.10 9.40 -0.42
C ASP A 125 6.63 8.26 0.46
N ALA A 126 5.83 7.86 1.45
CA ALA A 126 6.17 6.79 2.38
C ALA A 126 6.43 5.46 1.65
N VAL A 127 5.67 5.17 0.60
CA VAL A 127 5.85 3.92 -0.15
C VAL A 127 7.13 3.97 -0.97
N LEU A 128 7.40 5.05 -1.70
CA LEU A 128 8.69 5.20 -2.40
C LEU A 128 9.86 5.14 -1.42
N LEU A 129 9.75 5.80 -0.28
CA LEU A 129 10.77 5.81 0.77
C LEU A 129 11.06 4.38 1.26
N VAL A 130 10.03 3.60 1.61
CA VAL A 130 10.23 2.25 2.14
C VAL A 130 10.66 1.26 1.05
N LEU A 131 10.20 1.41 -0.19
CA LEU A 131 10.67 0.59 -1.31
C LEU A 131 12.16 0.83 -1.57
N LYS A 132 12.60 2.10 -1.59
CA LYS A 132 14.03 2.46 -1.69
C LYS A 132 14.82 1.90 -0.52
N TYR A 133 14.34 2.06 0.72
CA TYR A 133 15.02 1.59 1.94
C TYR A 133 15.16 0.07 2.02
N ALA A 134 14.12 -0.66 1.61
CA ALA A 134 14.11 -2.11 1.53
C ALA A 134 14.79 -2.65 0.25
N GLU A 135 15.26 -1.77 -0.64
CA GLU A 135 15.88 -2.09 -1.92
C GLU A 135 14.97 -2.94 -2.84
N ILE A 136 13.67 -2.65 -2.82
CA ILE A 136 12.67 -3.29 -3.68
C ILE A 136 12.53 -2.45 -4.96
N PRO A 137 12.79 -3.01 -6.15
CA PRO A 137 12.69 -2.30 -7.41
C PRO A 137 11.23 -1.97 -7.76
N PHE A 138 11.03 -0.78 -8.33
CA PHE A 138 9.74 -0.32 -8.84
C PHE A 138 9.95 0.54 -10.08
N GLU A 139 8.89 0.72 -10.86
CA GLU A 139 8.83 1.67 -11.95
C GLU A 139 7.90 2.84 -11.62
N ILE A 140 8.12 3.98 -12.26
CA ILE A 140 7.26 5.16 -12.10
C ILE A 140 6.43 5.35 -13.37
N VAL A 141 5.13 5.54 -13.19
CA VAL A 141 4.18 5.91 -14.25
C VAL A 141 3.41 7.16 -13.86
N TYR A 142 2.84 7.84 -14.83
CA TYR A 142 1.89 8.91 -14.60
C TYR A 142 0.72 8.80 -15.59
N ASP A 143 0.03 9.91 -15.83
CA ASP A 143 -1.15 9.99 -16.70
C ASP A 143 -0.93 9.38 -18.09
N GLU A 144 0.19 9.72 -18.73
CA GLU A 144 0.47 9.30 -20.11
C GLU A 144 0.64 7.77 -20.25
N GLU A 145 1.40 7.15 -19.37
CA GLU A 145 1.64 5.71 -19.41
C GLU A 145 0.35 4.93 -19.09
N ILE A 146 -0.47 5.43 -18.15
CA ILE A 146 -1.77 4.82 -17.86
C ILE A 146 -2.69 4.88 -19.07
N LEU A 147 -2.80 6.05 -19.73
CA LEU A 147 -3.64 6.22 -20.92
C LEU A 147 -3.17 5.38 -22.13
N LYS A 148 -1.88 5.04 -22.19
CA LYS A 148 -1.32 4.11 -23.20
C LYS A 148 -1.61 2.64 -22.90
N GLY A 149 -2.12 2.32 -21.70
CA GLY A 149 -2.40 0.96 -21.27
C GLY A 149 -1.22 0.23 -20.63
N ASP A 150 -0.18 0.95 -20.18
CA ASP A 150 1.03 0.32 -19.62
C ASP A 150 0.78 -0.44 -18.31
N LEU A 151 -0.35 -0.18 -17.62
CA LEU A 151 -0.71 -0.88 -16.38
C LEU A 151 -0.77 -2.41 -16.53
N ALA A 152 -1.03 -2.94 -17.73
CA ALA A 152 -1.03 -4.38 -17.99
C ALA A 152 0.35 -5.05 -17.78
N LYS A 153 1.43 -4.27 -17.70
CA LYS A 153 2.79 -4.75 -17.47
C LYS A 153 3.09 -5.01 -15.99
N TYR A 154 2.21 -4.61 -15.08
CA TYR A 154 2.49 -4.64 -13.64
C TYR A 154 1.47 -5.51 -12.90
N ASP A 155 1.86 -5.94 -11.72
CA ASP A 155 1.01 -6.78 -10.84
C ASP A 155 0.45 -5.95 -9.68
N TRP A 156 1.14 -4.87 -9.31
CA TRP A 156 0.85 -4.03 -8.15
C TRP A 156 1.04 -2.54 -8.49
N LEU A 157 0.04 -1.71 -8.16
CA LEU A 157 0.02 -0.27 -8.39
C LEU A 157 -0.16 0.49 -7.07
N HIS A 158 0.70 1.49 -6.84
CA HIS A 158 0.53 2.44 -5.76
C HIS A 158 0.07 3.83 -6.21
N LEU A 159 -0.85 4.42 -5.45
CA LEU A 159 -1.27 5.82 -5.56
C LEU A 159 -1.00 6.56 -4.24
N HIS A 160 -0.27 7.69 -4.29
CA HIS A 160 -0.06 8.55 -3.12
C HIS A 160 0.07 10.01 -3.48
N HIS A 161 -0.59 10.86 -2.69
CA HIS A 161 -0.77 12.31 -2.93
C HIS A 161 -1.52 12.72 -4.18
N GLU A 162 -2.12 11.77 -4.86
CA GLU A 162 -2.65 12.05 -6.18
C GLU A 162 -4.11 12.48 -6.15
N ASP A 163 -4.41 13.35 -7.10
CA ASP A 163 -5.71 13.97 -7.25
C ASP A 163 -6.31 13.58 -8.59
N PHE A 164 -7.24 12.63 -8.54
CA PHE A 164 -8.01 12.21 -9.70
C PHE A 164 -9.20 13.13 -10.02
N THR A 165 -9.49 14.13 -9.18
CA THR A 165 -10.60 15.07 -9.39
C THR A 165 -10.22 16.23 -10.33
N GLY A 166 -8.92 16.48 -10.51
CA GLY A 166 -8.42 17.59 -11.33
C GLY A 166 -8.37 18.94 -10.59
N GLN A 167 -8.41 18.92 -9.26
CA GLN A 167 -8.31 20.11 -8.40
C GLN A 167 -6.86 20.37 -7.92
N PHE A 168 -5.87 19.81 -8.61
CA PHE A 168 -4.44 19.98 -8.35
C PHE A 168 -4.04 19.73 -6.89
N GLY A 169 -4.58 18.67 -6.30
CA GLY A 169 -4.31 18.28 -4.92
C GLY A 169 -4.94 19.21 -3.89
N ARG A 170 -5.83 20.14 -4.30
CA ARG A 170 -6.43 21.20 -3.46
C ARG A 170 -5.40 21.93 -2.57
N ASN A 171 -4.15 22.00 -3.02
CA ASN A 171 -3.05 22.60 -2.28
C ASN A 171 -2.33 23.62 -3.17
N ARG A 172 -2.95 24.79 -3.29
CA ARG A 172 -2.47 25.89 -4.15
C ARG A 172 -1.09 26.44 -3.75
N ARG A 173 -0.61 26.15 -2.53
CA ARG A 173 0.74 26.53 -2.09
C ARG A 173 1.83 25.59 -2.61
N ARG A 174 1.48 24.34 -2.91
CA ARG A 174 2.42 23.34 -3.44
C ARG A 174 2.46 23.32 -4.97
N MET A 175 1.39 23.76 -5.61
CA MET A 175 1.28 23.76 -7.07
C MET A 175 1.88 25.02 -7.66
N THR A 176 2.95 24.87 -8.44
CA THR A 176 3.49 25.98 -9.22
C THR A 176 2.68 26.16 -10.51
N VAL A 177 2.79 27.34 -11.14
CA VAL A 177 2.22 27.58 -12.48
C VAL A 177 2.75 26.58 -13.51
N ALA A 178 4.01 26.16 -13.38
CA ALA A 178 4.61 25.16 -14.25
C ALA A 178 3.96 23.78 -14.07
N ASP A 179 3.64 23.38 -12.83
CA ASP A 179 2.99 22.09 -12.54
C ASP A 179 1.57 22.03 -13.10
N VAL A 180 0.82 23.14 -12.98
CA VAL A 180 -0.52 23.27 -13.59
C VAL A 180 -0.42 23.19 -15.11
N GLN A 181 0.47 23.97 -15.72
CA GLN A 181 0.64 24.00 -17.17
C GLN A 181 1.09 22.64 -17.72
N ALA A 182 1.92 21.89 -17.00
CA ALA A 182 2.35 20.56 -17.39
C ALA A 182 1.16 19.59 -17.49
N GLN A 183 0.25 19.60 -16.50
CA GLN A 183 -0.95 18.76 -16.51
C GLN A 183 -1.93 19.18 -17.61
N GLU A 184 -2.15 20.48 -17.81
CA GLU A 184 -2.96 21.00 -18.92
C GLU A 184 -2.40 20.60 -20.29
N ASN A 185 -1.08 20.63 -20.45
CA ASN A 185 -0.42 20.22 -21.68
C ASN A 185 -0.63 18.72 -21.97
N ILE A 186 -0.59 17.87 -20.94
CA ILE A 186 -0.90 16.44 -21.08
C ILE A 186 -2.38 16.27 -21.47
N ALA A 187 -3.31 16.94 -20.78
CA ALA A 187 -4.73 16.90 -21.12
C ALA A 187 -4.97 17.28 -22.59
N LYS A 188 -4.39 18.39 -23.04
CA LYS A 188 -4.47 18.85 -24.44
C LYS A 188 -3.84 17.87 -25.43
N LYS A 189 -2.68 17.28 -25.09
CA LYS A 189 -1.97 16.30 -25.92
C LYS A 189 -2.83 15.07 -26.22
N TYR A 190 -3.64 14.62 -25.26
CA TYR A 190 -4.55 13.48 -25.42
C TYR A 190 -5.98 13.89 -25.83
N GLY A 191 -6.21 15.16 -26.17
CA GLY A 191 -7.49 15.64 -26.71
C GLY A 191 -8.56 15.97 -25.66
N TYR A 192 -8.21 16.03 -24.38
CA TYR A 192 -9.13 16.43 -23.32
C TYR A 192 -9.25 17.96 -23.25
N LYS A 193 -10.44 18.44 -22.90
CA LYS A 193 -10.68 19.88 -22.70
C LYS A 193 -10.26 20.34 -21.30
N LYS A 194 -10.31 19.44 -20.32
CA LYS A 194 -10.00 19.71 -18.92
C LYS A 194 -9.09 18.63 -18.33
N VAL A 195 -8.29 18.99 -17.33
CA VAL A 195 -7.49 18.05 -16.53
C VAL A 195 -8.39 17.06 -15.79
N SER A 196 -9.52 17.51 -15.24
CA SER A 196 -10.50 16.63 -14.56
C SER A 196 -11.04 15.52 -15.46
N GLN A 197 -11.25 15.78 -16.74
CA GLN A 197 -11.67 14.76 -17.72
C GLN A 197 -10.57 13.74 -17.98
N LEU A 198 -9.32 14.18 -18.14
CA LEU A 198 -8.18 13.29 -18.27
C LEU A 198 -8.04 12.41 -17.01
N LYS A 199 -8.10 13.03 -15.83
CA LYS A 199 -7.93 12.34 -14.55
C LYS A 199 -9.03 11.32 -14.28
N LEU A 200 -10.27 11.60 -14.71
CA LEU A 200 -11.36 10.64 -14.68
C LEU A 200 -11.05 9.40 -15.53
N ASP A 201 -10.53 9.56 -16.74
CA ASP A 201 -10.18 8.41 -17.59
C ASP A 201 -8.97 7.62 -17.06
N VAL A 202 -8.02 8.30 -16.41
CA VAL A 202 -6.96 7.65 -15.62
C VAL A 202 -7.56 6.85 -14.47
N ALA A 203 -8.48 7.43 -13.68
CA ALA A 203 -9.17 6.74 -12.59
C ALA A 203 -9.94 5.50 -13.07
N ARG A 204 -10.63 5.59 -14.20
CA ARG A 204 -11.31 4.45 -14.85
C ARG A 204 -10.33 3.36 -15.26
N SER A 205 -9.18 3.75 -15.81
CA SER A 205 -8.12 2.81 -16.22
C SER A 205 -7.53 2.07 -15.01
N ILE A 206 -7.33 2.77 -13.89
CA ILE A 206 -6.89 2.19 -12.61
C ILE A 206 -7.95 1.23 -12.05
N LYS A 207 -9.22 1.63 -12.05
CA LYS A 207 -10.33 0.75 -11.66
C LYS A 207 -10.38 -0.50 -12.54
N GLY A 208 -10.15 -0.35 -13.85
CA GLY A 208 -10.06 -1.44 -14.81
C GLY A 208 -8.87 -2.39 -14.55
N PHE A 209 -7.70 -1.85 -14.22
CA PHE A 209 -6.52 -2.62 -13.80
C PHE A 209 -6.83 -3.49 -12.58
N CYS A 210 -7.42 -2.90 -11.53
CA CYS A 210 -7.84 -3.63 -10.34
C CYS A 210 -8.90 -4.70 -10.70
N ALA A 211 -9.96 -4.33 -11.42
CA ALA A 211 -10.99 -5.28 -11.88
C ALA A 211 -10.43 -6.44 -12.72
N GLY A 212 -9.36 -6.19 -13.49
CA GLY A 212 -8.69 -7.16 -14.36
C GLY A 212 -7.80 -8.18 -13.63
N GLY A 213 -7.53 -8.01 -12.34
CA GLY A 213 -6.66 -8.89 -11.57
C GLY A 213 -5.45 -8.21 -10.93
N GLY A 214 -5.25 -6.91 -11.16
CA GLY A 214 -4.18 -6.14 -10.52
C GLY A 214 -4.46 -5.89 -9.04
N TYR A 215 -3.40 -5.57 -8.30
CA TYR A 215 -3.49 -5.14 -6.90
C TYR A 215 -3.30 -3.63 -6.77
N LEU A 216 -4.29 -2.94 -6.21
CA LEU A 216 -4.25 -1.49 -5.99
C LEU A 216 -3.99 -1.16 -4.51
N PHE A 217 -2.91 -0.43 -4.23
CA PHE A 217 -2.63 0.10 -2.90
C PHE A 217 -2.67 1.63 -2.92
N ALA A 218 -3.58 2.25 -2.17
CA ALA A 218 -3.68 3.71 -2.14
C ALA A 218 -3.54 4.27 -0.71
N MET A 219 -2.82 5.39 -0.61
CA MET A 219 -2.62 6.12 0.64
C MET A 219 -2.92 7.59 0.47
N CYS A 220 -3.12 8.28 1.60
CA CYS A 220 -3.39 9.72 1.64
C CYS A 220 -4.56 10.07 0.69
N SER A 221 -4.46 11.18 -0.05
CA SER A 221 -5.49 11.63 -1.00
C SER A 221 -5.77 10.67 -2.15
N GLY A 222 -4.82 9.80 -2.53
CA GLY A 222 -5.03 8.83 -3.60
C GLY A 222 -6.14 7.83 -3.31
N ALA A 223 -6.44 7.57 -2.03
CA ALA A 223 -7.53 6.69 -1.62
C ALA A 223 -8.91 7.32 -1.84
N GLU A 224 -9.12 8.57 -1.44
CA GLU A 224 -10.44 9.21 -1.57
C GLU A 224 -10.66 9.84 -2.95
N SER A 225 -9.64 10.48 -3.54
CA SER A 225 -9.80 11.26 -4.76
C SER A 225 -10.17 10.40 -5.96
N LEU A 226 -9.72 9.13 -5.96
CA LEU A 226 -10.09 8.13 -6.96
C LEU A 226 -11.59 7.86 -6.96
N ASP A 227 -12.18 7.62 -5.79
CA ASP A 227 -13.62 7.35 -5.66
C ASP A 227 -14.45 8.62 -5.88
N VAL A 228 -13.96 9.79 -5.45
CA VAL A 228 -14.62 11.07 -5.74
C VAL A 228 -14.70 11.31 -7.26
N ALA A 229 -13.61 11.09 -7.98
CA ALA A 229 -13.59 11.23 -9.45
C ALA A 229 -14.55 10.24 -10.13
N LEU A 230 -14.53 8.97 -9.72
CA LEU A 230 -15.41 7.93 -10.27
C LEU A 230 -16.89 8.21 -10.01
N ALA A 231 -17.25 8.69 -8.81
CA ALA A 231 -18.63 9.05 -8.48
C ALA A 231 -19.12 10.27 -9.28
N ALA A 232 -18.22 11.19 -9.60
CA ALA A 232 -18.50 12.43 -10.31
C ALA A 232 -18.41 12.30 -11.84
N GLU A 233 -18.40 11.09 -12.41
CA GLU A 233 -18.34 10.91 -13.87
C GLU A 233 -19.46 11.68 -14.59
N GLY A 234 -19.07 12.64 -15.43
CA GLY A 234 -19.99 13.50 -16.18
C GLY A 234 -20.56 14.68 -15.40
N VAL A 235 -20.07 14.95 -14.20
CA VAL A 235 -20.51 16.04 -13.30
C VAL A 235 -19.33 16.95 -13.02
N ASP A 236 -19.53 18.27 -13.16
CA ASP A 236 -18.49 19.21 -12.80
C ASP A 236 -18.46 19.43 -11.29
N ILE A 237 -17.38 18.98 -10.65
CA ILE A 237 -17.12 19.13 -9.22
C ILE A 237 -15.96 20.09 -8.94
N VAL A 238 -15.35 20.66 -9.99
CA VAL A 238 -14.13 21.46 -9.88
C VAL A 238 -14.52 22.93 -9.71
N PRO A 239 -14.07 23.59 -8.63
CA PRO A 239 -14.34 25.00 -8.47
C PRO A 239 -13.55 25.90 -9.42
N SER A 240 -14.16 27.03 -9.82
CA SER A 240 -13.61 27.96 -10.81
C SER A 240 -12.23 28.53 -10.51
N ILE A 241 -11.80 28.45 -9.25
CA ILE A 241 -10.47 28.85 -8.83
C ILE A 241 -9.37 27.91 -9.38
N PHE A 242 -9.73 26.68 -9.79
CA PHE A 242 -8.80 25.67 -10.31
C PHE A 242 -8.79 25.61 -11.84
N ASP A 243 -9.94 25.68 -12.52
CA ASP A 243 -10.04 25.50 -13.97
C ASP A 243 -10.84 26.59 -14.71
N GLY A 244 -11.31 27.61 -14.01
CA GLY A 244 -11.88 28.83 -14.59
C GLY A 244 -13.38 28.80 -14.87
N ASP A 245 -14.09 27.70 -14.64
CA ASP A 245 -15.55 27.61 -14.76
C ASP A 245 -16.22 27.00 -13.51
N GLY A 246 -17.55 27.02 -13.46
CA GLY A 246 -18.30 26.76 -12.23
C GLY A 246 -18.63 25.30 -11.97
N VAL A 247 -18.61 24.91 -10.70
CA VAL A 247 -19.19 23.65 -10.20
C VAL A 247 -20.66 23.53 -10.62
N ASP A 248 -21.10 22.32 -10.99
CA ASP A 248 -22.53 22.05 -11.20
C ASP A 248 -23.30 22.29 -9.89
N PRO A 249 -24.33 23.17 -9.86
CA PRO A 249 -25.08 23.46 -8.63
C PRO A 249 -25.79 22.24 -8.03
N LYS A 250 -25.95 21.15 -8.80
CA LYS A 250 -26.54 19.88 -8.38
C LYS A 250 -25.50 18.76 -8.24
N ALA A 251 -24.20 19.08 -8.23
CA ALA A 251 -23.10 18.12 -8.22
C ALA A 251 -23.30 16.98 -7.20
N GLN A 252 -23.55 17.34 -5.94
CA GLN A 252 -23.76 16.38 -4.85
C GLN A 252 -24.88 15.37 -5.13
N SER A 253 -26.01 15.82 -5.68
CA SER A 253 -27.17 14.96 -5.97
C SER A 253 -27.00 14.10 -7.21
N LYS A 254 -25.99 14.37 -8.03
CA LYS A 254 -25.70 13.66 -9.28
C LYS A 254 -24.61 12.59 -9.12
N LEU A 255 -23.98 12.48 -7.96
CA LEU A 255 -22.95 11.48 -7.70
C LEU A 255 -23.51 10.06 -7.83
N ASP A 256 -22.76 9.19 -8.48
CA ASP A 256 -23.07 7.75 -8.60
C ASP A 256 -22.07 6.91 -7.79
N PHE A 257 -22.46 6.59 -6.55
CA PHE A 257 -21.66 5.73 -5.67
C PHE A 257 -21.56 4.27 -6.14
N GLY A 258 -22.36 3.85 -7.13
CA GLY A 258 -22.20 2.54 -7.78
C GLY A 258 -20.88 2.43 -8.55
N LYS A 259 -20.27 3.56 -8.93
CA LYS A 259 -19.01 3.63 -9.67
C LYS A 259 -17.77 3.61 -8.79
N THR A 260 -17.90 3.81 -7.48
CA THR A 260 -16.75 3.86 -6.57
C THR A 260 -16.27 2.47 -6.15
N ILE A 261 -15.07 2.39 -5.61
CA ILE A 261 -14.41 1.16 -5.16
C ILE A 261 -14.74 0.90 -3.69
N ALA A 262 -14.45 1.85 -2.81
CA ALA A 262 -14.44 1.66 -1.35
C ALA A 262 -15.46 2.53 -0.61
N PHE A 263 -15.86 3.67 -1.16
CA PHE A 263 -16.64 4.67 -0.43
C PHE A 263 -18.02 4.96 -1.06
N GLU A 264 -19.00 5.28 -0.24
CA GLU A 264 -20.36 5.67 -0.64
C GLU A 264 -20.93 6.76 0.28
N ASN A 265 -21.99 7.44 -0.15
CA ASN A 265 -22.73 8.42 0.66
C ASN A 265 -21.87 9.57 1.24
N PHE A 266 -20.75 9.90 0.60
CA PHE A 266 -19.92 11.02 1.01
C PHE A 266 -20.45 12.34 0.48
N VAL A 267 -20.14 13.41 1.20
CA VAL A 267 -20.42 14.80 0.82
C VAL A 267 -19.17 15.42 0.21
N LEU A 268 -19.29 16.09 -0.92
CA LEU A 268 -18.20 16.83 -1.56
C LEU A 268 -17.84 18.05 -0.73
N GLU A 269 -16.55 18.28 -0.54
CA GLU A 269 -16.06 19.54 0.02
C GLU A 269 -15.90 20.54 -1.13
N LEU A 270 -16.89 21.39 -1.35
CA LEU A 270 -16.88 22.37 -2.45
C LEU A 270 -16.41 23.76 -2.00
N ASN A 271 -16.20 23.96 -0.70
CA ASN A 271 -15.73 25.23 -0.14
C ASN A 271 -14.29 25.50 -0.57
N ASN A 272 -14.02 26.74 -1.01
CA ASN A 272 -12.71 27.17 -1.54
C ASN A 272 -12.05 28.24 -0.68
N ASP A 273 -12.48 28.37 0.57
CA ASP A 273 -11.79 29.24 1.50
C ASP A 273 -10.40 28.65 1.76
N ASP A 274 -9.37 29.43 1.43
CA ASP A 274 -7.95 29.14 1.65
C ASP A 274 -7.59 29.05 3.16
N ASP A 275 -8.57 28.89 4.06
CA ASP A 275 -8.32 28.78 5.48
C ASP A 275 -7.64 27.44 5.79
N TYR A 276 -6.33 27.59 6.01
CA TYR A 276 -5.37 26.60 6.44
C TYR A 276 -5.79 25.85 7.72
N ARG A 277 -6.81 26.32 8.44
CA ARG A 277 -7.25 25.78 9.73
C ARG A 277 -8.43 24.80 9.72
N GLY A 278 -8.93 24.32 8.57
CA GLY A 278 -9.90 23.22 8.67
C GLY A 278 -10.62 22.68 7.44
N GLY A 279 -10.50 23.26 6.23
CA GLY A 279 -11.34 22.83 5.10
C GLY A 279 -10.71 22.81 3.71
N GLY A 280 -9.70 23.63 3.42
CA GLY A 280 -9.28 23.89 2.03
C GLY A 280 -8.62 22.73 1.26
N MET A 281 -8.11 21.70 1.94
CA MET A 281 -7.39 20.57 1.30
C MET A 281 -8.17 19.25 1.28
N SER A 282 -9.33 19.15 1.92
CA SER A 282 -10.12 17.91 1.92
C SER A 282 -10.90 17.78 0.62
N PHE A 283 -11.15 16.57 0.10
CA PHE A 283 -11.99 16.40 -1.10
C PHE A 283 -13.45 16.11 -0.74
N SER A 284 -13.66 15.44 0.38
CA SER A 284 -14.98 14.94 0.77
C SER A 284 -15.07 14.65 2.26
N SER A 285 -16.27 14.28 2.70
CA SER A 285 -16.53 13.75 4.04
C SER A 285 -16.03 12.31 4.25
N ILE A 286 -15.33 11.71 3.27
CA ILE A 286 -14.59 10.45 3.45
C ILE A 286 -13.48 10.66 4.47
N ASN A 287 -12.77 11.77 4.36
CA ASN A 287 -11.69 12.10 5.28
C ASN A 287 -12.22 12.39 6.68
N SER A 288 -11.77 11.60 7.66
CA SER A 288 -11.98 11.87 9.08
C SER A 288 -10.66 12.26 9.72
N SER A 289 -10.48 13.55 10.03
CA SER A 289 -9.30 14.04 10.75
C SER A 289 -9.35 13.81 12.27
N SER A 290 -10.41 13.16 12.79
CA SER A 290 -10.67 12.98 14.23
C SER A 290 -10.66 14.30 15.03
N GLY A 291 -10.94 15.43 14.37
CA GLY A 291 -10.91 16.76 14.99
C GLY A 291 -9.49 17.25 15.36
N GLN A 292 -8.44 16.55 14.95
CA GLN A 292 -7.05 16.96 15.18
C GLN A 292 -6.58 17.85 14.04
N GLY A 293 -5.99 18.99 14.39
CA GLY A 293 -5.37 19.90 13.45
C GLY A 293 -4.04 19.35 12.92
N TRP A 294 -3.55 19.92 11.81
CA TRP A 294 -2.26 19.58 11.21
C TRP A 294 -1.05 19.72 12.17
N GLY A 295 -1.20 20.48 13.26
CA GLY A 295 -0.16 20.75 14.26
C GLY A 295 -0.26 19.94 15.56
N ASP A 296 -1.34 19.19 15.80
CA ASP A 296 -1.51 18.49 17.08
C ASP A 296 -0.66 17.22 17.09
N GLU A 297 0.24 17.00 18.03
CA GLU A 297 0.85 15.67 18.18
C GLU A 297 -0.21 14.68 18.65
N THR A 298 -0.35 13.56 17.95
CA THR A 298 -1.28 12.51 18.38
C THR A 298 -0.53 11.44 19.16
N THR A 299 -1.02 11.19 20.36
CA THR A 299 -0.69 9.99 21.14
C THR A 299 -1.69 8.87 20.89
N ASN A 300 -2.59 9.03 19.90
CA ASN A 300 -3.59 8.03 19.58
C ASN A 300 -2.97 6.89 18.77
N TYR A 301 -3.59 5.74 18.92
CA TYR A 301 -3.28 4.53 18.18
C TYR A 301 -4.55 4.01 17.51
N PHE A 302 -4.39 3.32 16.40
CA PHE A 302 -5.42 2.47 15.85
C PHE A 302 -5.02 1.01 16.02
N SER A 303 -6.00 0.13 16.24
CA SER A 303 -5.77 -1.29 16.44
C SER A 303 -5.99 -2.06 15.15
N LEU A 304 -5.11 -3.01 14.87
CA LEU A 304 -5.30 -4.03 13.84
C LEU A 304 -6.24 -5.12 14.33
N PHE A 305 -7.05 -5.66 13.42
CA PHE A 305 -7.94 -6.77 13.70
C PHE A 305 -7.15 -8.07 13.60
N ASP A 306 -7.46 -9.03 14.48
CA ASP A 306 -6.90 -10.38 14.37
C ASP A 306 -7.73 -11.20 13.39
N PHE A 307 -7.09 -11.72 12.35
CA PHE A 307 -7.71 -12.51 11.30
C PHE A 307 -7.20 -13.95 11.37
N SER A 308 -8.06 -14.90 10.97
CA SER A 308 -7.62 -16.28 10.92
C SER A 308 -6.58 -16.49 9.81
N ALA A 309 -5.36 -16.87 10.17
CA ALA A 309 -4.31 -17.22 9.20
C ALA A 309 -4.70 -18.42 8.31
N LYS A 310 -5.66 -19.24 8.75
CA LYS A 310 -6.15 -20.40 8.00
C LYS A 310 -7.33 -20.09 7.10
N TRP A 311 -8.29 -19.30 7.59
CA TRP A 311 -9.56 -19.05 6.90
C TRP A 311 -9.59 -17.72 6.16
N ASP A 312 -8.96 -16.70 6.76
CA ASP A 312 -8.89 -15.32 6.29
C ASP A 312 -7.44 -14.99 5.88
N VAL A 313 -6.85 -15.86 5.06
CA VAL A 313 -5.42 -15.82 4.70
C VAL A 313 -4.99 -14.44 4.21
N ILE A 314 -5.78 -13.81 3.34
CA ILE A 314 -5.43 -12.51 2.74
C ILE A 314 -5.36 -11.39 3.78
N PRO A 315 -6.43 -11.06 4.53
CA PRO A 315 -6.33 -10.02 5.54
C PRO A 315 -5.32 -10.40 6.63
N SER A 316 -5.15 -11.69 6.98
CA SER A 316 -4.09 -12.13 7.90
C SER A 316 -2.68 -11.80 7.38
N MET A 317 -2.40 -11.96 6.09
CA MET A 317 -1.15 -11.52 5.47
C MET A 317 -0.98 -9.99 5.55
N LEU A 318 -2.04 -9.24 5.25
CA LEU A 318 -2.01 -7.78 5.18
C LEU A 318 -1.81 -7.12 6.53
N VAL A 319 -2.21 -7.77 7.63
CA VAL A 319 -2.02 -7.26 9.01
C VAL A 319 -0.82 -7.85 9.75
N GLN A 320 0.02 -8.68 9.11
CA GLN A 320 1.21 -9.25 9.77
C GLN A 320 2.08 -8.16 10.38
N ASN A 321 2.32 -8.24 11.69
CA ASN A 321 3.12 -7.27 12.41
C ASN A 321 3.65 -7.85 13.72
N HIS A 322 4.64 -7.20 14.30
CA HIS A 322 5.12 -7.45 15.67
C HIS A 322 4.26 -6.74 16.72
N GLU A 323 3.54 -5.69 16.31
CA GLU A 323 2.64 -4.91 17.16
C GLU A 323 1.26 -4.77 16.53
N ASN A 324 0.20 -4.80 17.33
CA ASN A 324 -1.18 -4.66 16.89
C ASN A 324 -1.75 -3.24 17.11
N LEU A 325 -1.06 -2.39 17.87
CA LEU A 325 -1.39 -0.99 18.07
C LEU A 325 -0.43 -0.13 17.29
N ILE A 326 -0.95 0.60 16.31
CA ILE A 326 -0.14 1.42 15.41
C ILE A 326 -0.42 2.88 15.73
N ARG A 327 0.64 3.67 15.94
CA ARG A 327 0.50 5.10 16.15
C ARG A 327 -0.24 5.73 14.97
N GLU A 328 -1.22 6.57 15.24
CA GLU A 328 -1.94 7.28 14.19
C GLU A 328 -1.02 8.32 13.52
N PHE A 329 -1.12 8.45 12.21
CA PHE A 329 -0.37 9.42 11.42
C PHE A 329 -1.30 10.16 10.46
N PHE A 330 -0.84 11.34 10.02
CA PHE A 330 -1.68 12.36 9.42
C PHE A 330 -1.30 12.60 7.97
N GLY A 331 -2.31 12.73 7.12
CA GLY A 331 -2.17 13.05 5.71
C GLY A 331 -3.28 13.99 5.27
N GLN A 332 -3.31 14.31 3.98
CA GLN A 332 -4.42 15.04 3.38
C GLN A 332 -5.72 14.30 3.62
N THR A 333 -5.76 13.00 3.32
CA THR A 333 -6.75 12.06 3.85
C THR A 333 -6.12 11.31 5.01
N THR A 334 -6.52 11.64 6.23
CA THR A 334 -5.93 11.12 7.47
C THR A 334 -6.52 9.78 7.87
N ALA A 335 -7.84 9.65 7.78
CA ALA A 335 -8.56 8.41 8.08
C ALA A 335 -9.87 8.39 7.30
N PHE A 336 -10.58 7.27 7.37
CA PHE A 336 -11.84 7.09 6.67
C PHE A 336 -13.02 7.18 7.65
N ASN A 337 -14.03 7.97 7.29
CA ASN A 337 -15.26 8.08 8.03
C ASN A 337 -16.05 6.78 7.89
N LYS A 338 -16.34 6.12 9.02
CA LYS A 338 -17.02 4.82 9.07
C LYS A 338 -18.38 4.81 8.36
N LYS A 339 -19.05 5.97 8.26
CA LYS A 339 -20.35 6.10 7.57
C LYS A 339 -20.23 6.12 6.04
N THR A 340 -19.02 6.33 5.53
CA THR A 340 -18.75 6.42 4.09
C THR A 340 -18.07 5.17 3.55
N VAL A 341 -17.52 4.30 4.40
CA VAL A 341 -16.92 3.03 3.97
C VAL A 341 -18.04 2.07 3.57
N LYS A 342 -17.97 1.53 2.35
CA LYS A 342 -18.93 0.54 1.85
C LYS A 342 -18.97 -0.68 2.75
N SER A 343 -20.16 -1.23 2.98
CA SER A 343 -20.32 -2.50 3.73
C SER A 343 -19.59 -3.70 3.12
N SER A 344 -19.27 -3.65 1.82
CA SER A 344 -18.45 -4.67 1.13
C SER A 344 -16.96 -4.56 1.40
N ALA A 345 -16.48 -3.45 1.98
CA ALA A 345 -15.09 -3.28 2.35
C ALA A 345 -14.83 -3.93 3.73
N LEU A 346 -13.74 -4.68 3.83
CA LEU A 346 -13.27 -5.26 5.06
C LEU A 346 -12.41 -4.25 5.82
N VAL A 347 -12.80 -3.89 7.03
CA VAL A 347 -11.99 -3.07 7.92
C VAL A 347 -10.93 -3.95 8.61
N MET A 348 -9.65 -3.66 8.36
CA MET A 348 -8.51 -4.37 8.93
C MET A 348 -7.85 -3.62 10.09
N GLY A 349 -8.05 -2.30 10.18
CA GLY A 349 -7.56 -1.50 11.29
C GLY A 349 -8.41 -0.25 11.50
N GLN A 350 -8.70 0.06 12.76
CA GLN A 350 -9.58 1.17 13.12
C GLN A 350 -9.14 1.88 14.39
N SER A 351 -9.53 3.15 14.48
CA SER A 351 -9.56 3.91 15.72
C SER A 351 -10.98 3.89 16.31
N LYS A 352 -11.16 4.57 17.44
CA LYS A 352 -12.48 4.75 18.04
C LYS A 352 -13.45 5.48 17.09
N SER A 353 -12.97 6.47 16.33
CA SER A 353 -13.81 7.38 15.53
C SER A 353 -13.74 7.14 14.03
N SER A 354 -12.75 6.41 13.53
CA SER A 354 -12.48 6.27 12.10
C SER A 354 -11.90 4.91 11.74
N ASP A 355 -12.05 4.52 10.48
CA ASP A 355 -11.32 3.38 9.91
C ASP A 355 -10.00 3.87 9.34
N ARG A 356 -8.95 3.05 9.43
CA ARG A 356 -7.59 3.43 9.06
C ARG A 356 -7.03 2.57 7.95
N TYR A 357 -7.39 1.29 7.93
CA TYR A 357 -6.84 0.32 6.99
C TYR A 357 -7.97 -0.60 6.52
N ILE A 358 -8.28 -0.55 5.23
CA ILE A 358 -9.43 -1.25 4.65
C ILE A 358 -9.00 -2.01 3.38
N TYR A 359 -9.67 -3.13 3.13
CA TYR A 359 -9.39 -4.03 2.01
C TYR A 359 -10.68 -4.43 1.29
N GLY A 360 -10.57 -4.73 0.00
CA GLY A 360 -11.67 -5.38 -0.72
C GLY A 360 -11.23 -6.04 -2.02
N GLU A 361 -12.19 -6.70 -2.65
CA GLU A 361 -12.03 -7.30 -3.97
C GLU A 361 -12.83 -6.50 -5.00
N LEU A 362 -12.30 -6.39 -6.21
CA LEU A 362 -12.99 -5.80 -7.35
C LEU A 362 -12.73 -6.67 -8.57
N GLY A 363 -13.80 -7.23 -9.16
CA GLY A 363 -13.66 -8.15 -10.29
C GLY A 363 -12.76 -9.34 -9.94
N ARG A 364 -11.61 -9.44 -10.60
CA ARG A 364 -10.60 -10.50 -10.36
C ARG A 364 -9.44 -10.05 -9.48
N GLY A 365 -9.31 -8.74 -9.25
CA GLY A 365 -8.23 -8.17 -8.46
C GLY A 365 -8.73 -7.62 -7.14
N GLN A 366 -7.87 -6.85 -6.50
CA GLN A 366 -7.98 -6.53 -5.09
C GLN A 366 -7.39 -5.17 -4.79
N TRP A 367 -7.82 -4.57 -3.70
CA TRP A 367 -7.39 -3.25 -3.32
C TRP A 367 -7.27 -3.12 -1.80
N THR A 368 -6.36 -2.24 -1.39
CA THR A 368 -6.17 -1.85 0.01
C THR A 368 -5.96 -0.35 0.11
N PHE A 369 -6.76 0.32 0.94
CA PHE A 369 -6.61 1.74 1.24
C PHE A 369 -6.12 1.92 2.68
N TYR A 370 -5.09 2.74 2.84
CA TYR A 370 -4.45 2.99 4.13
C TYR A 370 -4.38 4.50 4.40
N GLY A 371 -5.15 4.95 5.39
CA GLY A 371 -5.29 6.36 5.74
C GLY A 371 -4.02 6.93 6.37
N GLY A 372 -3.78 8.20 6.10
CA GLY A 372 -2.57 8.90 6.53
C GLY A 372 -1.52 8.91 5.43
N HIS A 373 -0.36 9.48 5.75
CA HIS A 373 0.68 9.80 4.78
C HIS A 373 2.02 9.11 5.08
N ASP A 374 2.64 9.39 6.22
CA ASP A 374 3.92 8.81 6.62
C ASP A 374 3.82 8.32 8.08
N PRO A 375 3.96 7.02 8.35
CA PRO A 375 3.89 6.46 9.69
C PRO A 375 4.86 7.04 10.72
N GLU A 376 6.05 7.47 10.29
CA GLU A 376 7.10 8.01 11.17
C GLU A 376 7.44 9.47 10.88
N GLY A 377 6.76 10.06 9.89
CA GLY A 377 6.95 11.43 9.46
C GLY A 377 6.61 12.45 10.54
N GLN A 378 7.43 13.49 10.61
CA GLN A 378 7.18 14.64 11.47
C GLN A 378 6.02 15.49 10.93
N ARG A 379 5.27 16.14 11.82
CA ARG A 379 4.26 17.12 11.44
C ARG A 379 4.90 18.49 11.15
N GLY A 380 4.14 19.39 10.52
CA GLY A 380 4.56 20.77 10.26
C GLY A 380 4.80 21.11 8.79
N PHE A 381 5.12 22.38 8.53
CA PHE A 381 5.29 22.97 7.19
C PHE A 381 6.68 22.72 6.59
N HIS A 382 7.68 22.46 7.44
CA HIS A 382 9.08 22.18 7.07
C HIS A 382 9.44 20.74 7.43
N ARG A 383 8.71 19.77 6.85
CA ARG A 383 9.01 18.36 7.08
C ARG A 383 10.32 18.01 6.38
N MET A 384 11.28 17.53 7.15
CA MET A 384 12.40 16.80 6.56
C MET A 384 11.90 15.41 6.13
N PRO A 385 12.46 14.82 5.06
CA PRO A 385 12.18 13.44 4.72
C PRO A 385 12.47 12.52 5.90
N THR A 386 11.62 11.52 6.12
CA THR A 386 11.81 10.52 7.17
C THR A 386 13.07 9.71 6.90
N ASP A 387 13.95 9.60 7.90
CA ASP A 387 15.10 8.71 7.84
C ASP A 387 14.72 7.34 8.44
N LEU A 388 14.43 6.36 7.57
CA LEU A 388 14.09 5.01 8.00
C LEU A 388 15.23 4.27 8.71
N ASN A 389 16.47 4.74 8.67
CA ASN A 389 17.54 4.19 9.51
C ASN A 389 17.28 4.41 11.01
N LEU A 390 16.49 5.43 11.36
CA LEU A 390 16.05 5.69 12.74
C LEU A 390 14.79 4.90 13.11
N HIS A 391 14.12 4.29 12.14
CA HIS A 391 12.85 3.57 12.32
C HIS A 391 12.86 2.16 11.68
N PRO A 392 13.89 1.32 11.89
CA PRO A 392 14.01 0.02 11.22
C PRO A 392 12.91 -0.98 11.61
N HIS A 393 12.16 -0.69 12.67
CA HIS A 393 11.07 -1.50 13.22
C HIS A 393 9.70 -0.87 13.04
N SER A 394 9.52 0.19 12.23
CA SER A 394 8.24 0.89 12.16
C SER A 394 7.08 -0.05 11.79
N PRO A 395 6.09 -0.25 12.69
CA PRO A 395 4.99 -1.17 12.42
C PRO A 395 4.05 -0.61 11.35
N GLY A 396 3.93 0.71 11.19
CA GLY A 396 3.13 1.30 10.12
C GLY A 396 3.74 1.11 8.72
N TYR A 397 5.07 1.18 8.60
CA TYR A 397 5.76 0.86 7.34
C TYR A 397 5.74 -0.63 7.00
N ARG A 398 5.72 -1.52 8.02
CA ARG A 398 5.52 -2.96 7.78
C ARG A 398 4.19 -3.26 7.10
N LEU A 399 3.11 -2.55 7.46
CA LEU A 399 1.81 -2.72 6.80
C LEU A 399 1.88 -2.37 5.31
N ILE A 400 2.63 -1.32 4.93
CA ILE A 400 2.89 -1.00 3.53
C ILE A 400 3.60 -2.18 2.84
N LEU A 401 4.67 -2.71 3.44
CA LEU A 401 5.45 -3.80 2.85
C LEU A 401 4.69 -5.14 2.78
N ASN A 402 3.72 -5.38 3.67
CA ASN A 402 2.84 -6.55 3.55
C ASN A 402 2.07 -6.54 2.21
N ASN A 403 1.64 -5.37 1.75
CA ASN A 403 0.95 -5.19 0.48
C ASN A 403 1.84 -5.51 -0.72
N VAL A 404 3.16 -5.32 -0.59
CA VAL A 404 4.14 -5.52 -1.68
C VAL A 404 4.40 -7.00 -1.93
N LEU A 405 4.47 -7.81 -0.87
CA LEU A 405 4.69 -9.26 -1.00
C LEU A 405 3.41 -10.03 -1.35
N PHE A 406 2.25 -9.48 -0.99
CA PHE A 406 0.96 -10.13 -1.16
C PHE A 406 0.69 -10.72 -2.56
N PRO A 407 0.93 -10.02 -3.69
CA PRO A 407 0.66 -10.56 -5.02
C PRO A 407 1.53 -11.78 -5.38
N SER A 408 2.61 -12.01 -4.64
CA SER A 408 3.53 -13.15 -4.83
C SER A 408 2.96 -14.46 -4.26
N ALA A 409 1.86 -14.40 -3.49
CA ALA A 409 1.24 -15.56 -2.86
C ALA A 409 0.42 -16.39 -3.84
N LYS A 410 0.62 -17.72 -3.79
CA LYS A 410 -0.22 -18.64 -4.56
C LYS A 410 -1.60 -18.76 -3.92
N LYS A 411 -2.67 -18.53 -4.68
CA LYS A 411 -4.03 -18.91 -4.25
C LYS A 411 -4.06 -20.43 -4.03
N LYS A 412 -4.21 -20.88 -2.77
CA LYS A 412 -4.57 -22.28 -2.49
C LYS A 412 -5.93 -22.51 -3.17
N LYS A 413 -6.02 -23.47 -4.11
CA LYS A 413 -7.32 -23.88 -4.65
C LYS A 413 -8.17 -24.36 -3.47
N ARG A 414 -9.29 -23.69 -3.18
CA ARG A 414 -10.25 -24.17 -2.18
C ARG A 414 -10.64 -25.59 -2.59
N LYS A 415 -10.44 -26.57 -1.70
CA LYS A 415 -11.07 -27.88 -1.89
C LYS A 415 -12.57 -27.64 -1.78
N THR A 416 -13.29 -27.97 -2.84
CA THR A 416 -14.76 -28.01 -2.87
C THR A 416 -15.21 -29.35 -2.32
#